data_AF-A0A1B0DCJ4-F1
#
_entry.id   AF-A0A1B0DCJ4-F1
#
_cell.length_a   1.000
_cell.length_b   1.000
_cell.length_c   1.000
_cell.angle_alpha   90.00
_cell.angle_beta   90.00
_cell.angle_gamma   90.00
#
_symmetry.space_group_name_H-M   'P 1'
#
loop_
_entity.id
_entity.type
_entity.pdbx_description
1 polymer ?
#
loop_
_entity_poly.entity_id
_entity_poly.type
_entity_poly.pdbx_seq_one_letter_code
_entity_poly.pdbx_strand_id
1 'polypeptide(L)'
;MEKLLVLFVTLIALSISNVSCVRVKRQSDDSSKKEESFEQELCKDKDAGEWFRLVAGEGDNCRDVIQCTSSGLQAIRCPAGLYFDIEKQTCDWKDAVKNCKLKNKERKIKPLLHTDEPLCQEGFLACGDGNCIERGLFCNGEKDCSDGSDENSCGKSY
;
A
#
# COMPACT_ATOMS: atom_id res chain seq x y z
N MET A 1 -51.65 -47.77 42.95
CA MET A 1 -51.65 -46.42 42.35
C MET A 1 -50.54 -46.34 41.30
N GLU A 2 -50.65 -47.10 40.21
CA GLU A 2 -49.60 -47.22 39.17
C GLU A 2 -50.12 -46.90 37.76
N LYS A 3 -51.37 -46.43 37.65
CA LYS A 3 -51.99 -46.08 36.35
C LYS A 3 -52.03 -44.58 36.06
N LEU A 4 -51.61 -43.72 36.99
CA LEU A 4 -51.68 -42.26 36.85
C LEU A 4 -50.35 -41.61 36.38
N LEU A 5 -49.22 -42.33 36.45
CA LEU A 5 -47.92 -41.80 36.01
C LEU A 5 -47.69 -41.96 34.50
N VAL A 6 -48.40 -42.87 33.84
CA VAL A 6 -48.17 -43.21 32.40
C VAL A 6 -48.85 -42.21 31.46
N LEU A 7 -49.82 -41.41 31.93
CA LEU A 7 -50.48 -40.38 31.10
C LEU A 7 -49.63 -39.12 30.88
N PHE A 8 -48.59 -38.89 31.70
CA PHE A 8 -47.70 -37.72 31.55
C PHE A 8 -46.49 -37.99 30.66
N VAL A 9 -46.22 -39.26 30.31
CA VAL A 9 -45.05 -39.63 29.48
C VAL A 9 -45.38 -39.64 27.98
N THR A 10 -46.66 -39.56 27.61
CA THR A 10 -47.10 -39.46 26.19
C THR A 10 -47.14 -38.03 25.65
N LEU A 11 -46.50 -37.06 26.34
CA LEU A 11 -46.53 -35.63 25.97
C LEU A 11 -45.23 -35.09 25.34
N ILE A 12 -44.21 -35.92 25.06
CA ILE A 12 -42.93 -35.46 24.47
C ILE A 12 -42.54 -36.25 23.21
N ALA A 13 -43.52 -36.61 22.38
CA ALA A 13 -43.24 -37.06 21.01
C ALA A 13 -44.32 -36.55 20.07
N LEU A 14 -43.89 -35.87 19.00
CA LEU A 14 -44.65 -35.44 17.82
C LEU A 14 -45.31 -34.05 17.88
N SER A 15 -44.47 -33.02 17.91
CA SER A 15 -44.68 -31.88 16.99
C SER A 15 -43.32 -31.42 16.47
N ILE A 16 -42.92 -31.96 15.31
CA ILE A 16 -41.91 -31.33 14.47
C ILE A 16 -42.57 -30.08 13.90
N SER A 17 -42.62 -29.00 14.68
CA SER A 17 -42.87 -27.68 14.12
C SER A 17 -41.63 -27.35 13.32
N ASN A 18 -41.79 -27.20 12.02
CA ASN A 18 -40.79 -26.64 11.11
C ASN A 18 -40.29 -25.31 11.70
N VAL A 19 -39.22 -25.38 12.49
CA VAL A 19 -38.34 -24.23 12.65
C VAL A 19 -37.65 -24.14 11.31
N SER A 20 -38.27 -23.38 10.40
CA SER A 20 -37.51 -22.72 9.36
C SER A 20 -36.43 -21.94 10.10
N CYS A 21 -35.21 -22.46 10.08
CA CYS A 21 -34.05 -21.65 10.37
C CYS A 21 -34.10 -20.52 9.35
N VAL A 22 -34.59 -19.35 9.79
CA VAL A 22 -34.45 -18.12 9.03
C VAL A 22 -32.95 -17.93 8.90
N ARG A 23 -32.43 -18.30 7.74
CA ARG A 23 -31.07 -18.04 7.34
C ARG A 23 -31.01 -16.54 7.13
N VAL A 24 -30.71 -15.80 8.19
CA VAL A 24 -30.39 -14.38 8.07
C VAL A 24 -29.12 -14.32 7.24
N LYS A 25 -29.29 -13.94 5.98
CA LYS A 25 -28.20 -13.68 5.03
C LYS A 25 -27.46 -12.46 5.58
N ARG A 26 -26.39 -12.69 6.35
CA ARG A 26 -25.50 -11.63 6.80
C ARG A 26 -24.52 -11.29 5.66
N GLN A 27 -25.07 -10.87 4.54
CA GLN A 27 -24.38 -10.27 3.40
C GLN A 27 -25.49 -9.65 2.56
N SER A 28 -25.65 -8.33 2.74
CA SER A 28 -26.35 -7.48 1.79
C SER A 28 -25.81 -7.77 0.40
N ASP A 29 -26.73 -7.94 -0.54
CA ASP A 29 -26.46 -8.07 -1.97
C ASP A 29 -25.50 -6.96 -2.47
N ASP A 30 -24.75 -7.29 -3.53
CA ASP A 30 -23.79 -6.44 -4.27
C ASP A 30 -22.30 -6.63 -3.95
N SER A 31 -21.79 -7.86 -4.11
CA SER A 31 -20.36 -8.19 -4.02
C SER A 31 -19.57 -7.96 -5.31
N SER A 32 -20.16 -7.40 -6.37
CA SER A 32 -19.46 -7.20 -7.66
C SER A 32 -19.27 -5.74 -8.08
N LYS A 33 -19.81 -4.75 -7.35
CA LYS A 33 -19.60 -3.32 -7.68
C LYS A 33 -18.84 -2.53 -6.62
N LYS A 34 -18.69 -3.06 -5.40
CA LYS A 34 -18.03 -2.36 -4.30
C LYS A 34 -16.53 -2.65 -4.20
N GLU A 35 -16.10 -3.85 -4.57
CA GLU A 35 -14.67 -4.22 -4.55
C GLU A 35 -13.89 -3.50 -5.66
N GLU A 36 -14.44 -3.39 -6.88
CA GLU A 36 -13.85 -2.57 -7.95
C GLU A 36 -13.67 -1.10 -7.54
N SER A 37 -14.61 -0.52 -6.78
CA SER A 37 -14.51 0.88 -6.34
C SER A 37 -13.39 1.13 -5.33
N PHE A 38 -13.08 0.17 -4.47
CA PHE A 38 -12.09 0.33 -3.40
C PHE A 38 -10.66 0.27 -3.94
N GLU A 39 -10.37 -0.69 -4.82
CA GLU A 39 -9.06 -0.79 -5.47
C GLU A 39 -8.77 0.44 -6.33
N GLN A 40 -9.77 0.90 -7.08
CA GLN A 40 -9.68 2.12 -7.87
C GLN A 40 -9.41 3.34 -6.98
N GLU A 41 -10.11 3.51 -5.86
CA GLU A 41 -9.88 4.65 -4.97
C GLU A 41 -8.50 4.61 -4.31
N LEU A 42 -8.03 3.44 -3.91
CA LEU A 42 -6.72 3.26 -3.28
C LEU A 42 -5.55 3.49 -4.24
N CYS A 43 -5.72 3.11 -5.51
CA CYS A 43 -4.65 3.15 -6.51
C CYS A 43 -4.60 4.43 -7.35
N LYS A 44 -5.60 5.32 -7.27
CA LYS A 44 -5.65 6.57 -8.06
C LYS A 44 -4.36 7.41 -8.00
N ASP A 45 -3.76 7.52 -6.81
CA ASP A 45 -2.59 8.36 -6.56
C ASP A 45 -1.32 7.54 -6.26
N LYS A 46 -1.26 6.28 -6.74
CA LYS A 46 -0.13 5.37 -6.54
C LYS A 46 0.57 5.10 -7.86
N ASP A 47 1.90 5.21 -7.86
CA ASP A 47 2.68 4.84 -9.03
C ASP A 47 2.63 3.33 -9.23
N ALA A 48 2.50 2.90 -10.48
CA ALA A 48 2.64 1.50 -10.83
C ALA A 48 4.05 1.03 -10.46
N GLY A 49 4.16 -0.09 -9.75
CA GLY A 49 5.46 -0.62 -9.34
C GLY A 49 5.80 -0.41 -7.86
N GLU A 50 5.11 0.48 -7.15
CA GLU A 50 5.52 0.89 -5.81
C GLU A 50 4.75 0.19 -4.69
N TRP A 51 5.50 -0.29 -3.70
CA TRP A 51 5.00 -0.86 -2.47
C TRP A 51 4.75 0.21 -1.40
N PHE A 52 3.57 0.13 -0.79
CA PHE A 52 3.13 1.03 0.28
C PHE A 52 2.40 0.25 1.39
N ARG A 53 2.21 0.90 2.54
CA ARG A 53 1.46 0.34 3.68
C ARG A 53 0.04 0.90 3.73
N LEU A 54 -0.92 0.03 3.99
CA LEU A 54 -2.27 0.45 4.38
C LEU A 54 -2.28 1.06 5.78
N VAL A 55 -1.58 0.42 6.71
CA VAL A 55 -1.50 0.81 8.11
C VAL A 55 -0.06 1.17 8.45
N ALA A 56 0.16 2.41 8.87
CA ALA A 56 1.43 2.79 9.51
C ALA A 56 1.44 2.13 10.88
N GLY A 57 2.49 1.38 11.21
CA GLY A 57 2.39 0.51 12.38
C GLY A 57 3.72 0.07 12.95
N GLU A 58 3.74 0.02 14.27
CA GLU A 58 4.81 -0.55 15.09
C GLU A 58 4.66 -2.08 15.16
N GLY A 59 5.75 -2.80 15.44
CA GLY A 59 5.73 -4.26 15.56
C GLY A 59 5.59 -4.98 14.21
N ASP A 60 4.74 -6.01 14.14
CA ASP A 60 4.71 -6.96 13.02
C ASP A 60 4.04 -6.39 11.74
N ASN A 61 3.30 -5.28 11.85
CA ASN A 61 2.70 -4.56 10.71
C ASN A 61 3.75 -3.88 9.82
N CYS A 62 5.00 -3.78 10.29
CA CYS A 62 6.10 -3.23 9.50
C CYS A 62 6.49 -4.09 8.28
N ARG A 63 5.98 -5.33 8.25
CA ARG A 63 6.34 -6.39 7.30
C ARG A 63 5.41 -6.48 6.12
N ASP A 64 4.18 -5.99 6.26
CA ASP A 64 3.13 -6.11 5.25
C ASP A 64 3.11 -4.86 4.38
N VAL A 65 3.18 -5.07 3.07
CA VAL A 65 3.04 -4.02 2.07
C VAL A 65 2.23 -4.50 0.89
N ILE A 66 1.66 -3.54 0.17
CA ILE A 66 0.86 -3.79 -1.02
C ILE A 66 1.30 -2.88 -2.17
N GLN A 67 1.02 -3.30 -3.39
CA GLN A 67 1.31 -2.58 -4.61
C GLN A 67 0.08 -2.63 -5.53
N CYS A 68 -0.15 -1.54 -6.24
CA CYS A 68 -1.13 -1.47 -7.32
C CYS A 68 -0.56 -2.08 -8.61
N THR A 69 -1.26 -3.06 -9.17
CA THR A 69 -0.91 -3.70 -10.45
C THR A 69 -2.07 -3.59 -11.43
N SER A 70 -1.84 -3.88 -12.71
CA SER A 70 -2.91 -3.96 -13.72
C SER A 70 -3.91 -5.09 -13.46
N SER A 71 -3.55 -6.06 -12.62
CA SER A 71 -4.40 -7.19 -12.22
C SER A 71 -5.05 -7.01 -10.84
N GLY A 72 -5.00 -5.79 -10.28
CA GLY A 72 -5.55 -5.46 -8.96
C GLY A 72 -4.45 -5.27 -7.91
N LEU A 73 -4.81 -5.43 -6.64
CA LEU A 73 -3.89 -5.27 -5.51
C LEU A 73 -3.03 -6.52 -5.29
N GLN A 74 -1.72 -6.33 -5.24
CA GLN A 74 -0.78 -7.37 -4.85
C GLN A 74 -0.26 -7.09 -3.43
N ALA A 75 -0.27 -8.11 -2.56
CA ALA A 75 0.24 -8.00 -1.19
C ALA A 75 1.44 -8.92 -0.98
N ILE A 76 2.45 -8.44 -0.25
CA ILE A 76 3.56 -9.26 0.22
C ILE A 76 3.80 -9.03 1.72
N ARG A 77 4.37 -10.05 2.36
CA ARG A 77 4.85 -9.99 3.73
C ARG A 77 6.34 -10.32 3.78
N CYS A 78 7.14 -9.46 4.39
CA CYS A 78 8.56 -9.73 4.60
C CYS A 78 8.78 -11.00 5.45
N PRO A 79 9.83 -11.80 5.16
CA PRO A 79 10.23 -12.94 5.99
C PRO A 79 10.43 -12.58 7.47
N ALA A 80 10.48 -13.61 8.34
CA ALA A 80 10.65 -13.39 9.77
C ALA A 80 11.99 -12.67 10.07
N GLY A 81 11.94 -11.65 10.92
CA GLY A 81 13.11 -10.84 11.28
C GLY A 81 13.42 -9.67 10.32
N LEU A 82 12.72 -9.58 9.19
CA LEU A 82 12.86 -8.49 8.22
C LEU A 82 11.65 -7.57 8.25
N TYR A 83 11.89 -6.26 8.16
CA TYR A 83 10.88 -5.21 8.03
C TYR A 83 10.98 -4.59 6.64
N PHE A 84 9.88 -4.03 6.13
CA PHE A 84 9.91 -3.38 4.83
C PHE A 84 10.53 -1.99 4.95
N ASP A 85 11.56 -1.68 4.16
CA ASP A 85 12.09 -0.33 4.02
C ASP A 85 11.35 0.36 2.87
N ILE A 86 10.56 1.39 3.19
CA ILE A 86 9.74 2.12 2.20
C ILE A 86 10.61 2.90 1.20
N GLU A 87 11.75 3.42 1.61
CA GLU A 87 12.60 4.20 0.72
C GLU A 87 13.33 3.29 -0.26
N LYS A 88 13.84 2.16 0.24
CA LYS A 88 14.55 1.15 -0.56
C LYS A 88 13.61 0.21 -1.32
N GLN A 89 12.32 0.21 -1.00
CA GLN A 89 11.30 -0.66 -1.61
C GLN A 89 11.66 -2.15 -1.50
N THR A 90 12.23 -2.56 -0.35
CA THR A 90 12.68 -3.93 -0.12
C THR A 90 12.57 -4.33 1.35
N CYS A 91 12.55 -5.62 1.63
CA CYS A 91 12.66 -6.13 2.99
C CYS A 91 14.11 -6.03 3.47
N ASP A 92 14.33 -5.31 4.57
CA ASP A 92 15.64 -5.12 5.20
C ASP A 92 15.57 -5.54 6.68
N TRP A 93 16.72 -5.63 7.33
CA TRP A 93 16.83 -6.03 8.73
C TRP A 93 16.02 -5.10 9.63
N LYS A 94 15.27 -5.67 10.57
CA LYS A 94 14.40 -4.94 11.51
C LYS A 94 15.07 -3.71 12.14
N ASP A 95 16.34 -3.80 12.53
CA ASP A 95 17.05 -2.71 13.18
C ASP A 95 17.53 -1.62 12.22
N ALA A 96 17.68 -1.93 10.92
CA ALA A 96 18.05 -0.98 9.88
C ALA A 96 16.85 -0.14 9.41
N VAL A 97 15.64 -0.69 9.47
CA VAL A 97 14.42 -0.01 9.02
C VAL A 97 13.96 1.03 10.04
N LYS A 98 14.12 2.32 9.71
CA LYS A 98 13.66 3.46 10.55
C LYS A 98 12.35 4.09 10.06
N ASN A 99 11.94 3.81 8.83
CA ASN A 99 10.76 4.37 8.16
C ASN A 99 9.50 3.51 8.30
N CYS A 100 9.41 2.72 9.37
CA CYS A 100 8.26 1.85 9.64
C CYS A 100 6.92 2.61 9.81
N LYS A 101 7.01 3.86 10.27
CA LYS A 101 5.87 4.77 10.48
C LYS A 101 5.39 5.44 9.19
N LEU A 102 6.19 5.39 8.12
CA LEU A 102 5.77 5.91 6.83
C LEU A 102 4.81 4.92 6.16
N LYS A 103 3.85 5.46 5.39
CA LYS A 103 2.95 4.65 4.56
C LYS A 103 3.38 4.58 3.11
N ASN A 104 3.92 5.68 2.59
CA ASN A 104 4.30 5.84 1.20
C ASN A 104 5.71 6.41 1.13
N LYS A 105 6.39 6.20 0.00
CA LYS A 105 7.65 6.89 -0.27
C LYS A 105 7.37 8.35 -0.61
N GLU A 106 8.22 9.26 -0.13
CA GLU A 106 8.15 10.65 -0.52
C GLU A 106 8.53 10.80 -2.01
N ARG A 107 7.67 11.50 -2.77
CA ARG A 107 7.90 11.81 -4.18
C ARG A 107 8.91 12.94 -4.28
N LYS A 108 10.14 12.58 -4.65
CA LYS A 108 11.20 13.54 -4.94
C LYS A 108 11.05 14.05 -6.38
N ILE A 109 11.08 15.37 -6.54
CA ILE A 109 11.00 16.01 -7.85
C ILE A 109 12.30 15.70 -8.58
N LYS A 110 12.19 15.14 -9.79
CA LYS A 110 13.36 14.78 -10.60
C LYS A 110 13.72 15.92 -11.54
N PRO A 111 15.00 16.06 -11.88
CA PRO A 111 15.44 17.07 -12.82
C PRO A 111 15.07 16.69 -14.26
N LEU A 112 14.98 17.69 -15.13
CA LEU A 112 14.58 17.53 -16.53
C LEU A 112 15.81 17.30 -17.43
N LEU A 113 16.58 16.23 -17.14
CA LEU A 113 17.86 15.96 -17.81
C LEU A 113 17.72 15.28 -19.18
N HIS A 114 16.58 14.68 -19.49
CA HIS A 114 16.34 13.95 -20.74
C HIS A 114 15.02 14.40 -21.37
N THR A 115 15.14 15.34 -22.29
CA THR A 115 14.02 15.95 -23.04
C THR A 115 14.32 15.86 -24.54
N ASP A 116 13.28 15.85 -25.38
CA ASP A 116 13.44 15.77 -26.84
C ASP A 116 14.16 17.00 -27.41
N GLU A 117 14.03 18.15 -26.73
CA GLU A 117 14.72 19.40 -27.04
C GLU A 117 15.53 19.91 -25.83
N PRO A 118 16.73 20.47 -26.04
CA PRO A 118 17.55 21.00 -24.95
C PRO A 118 16.91 22.24 -24.31
N LEU A 119 16.55 22.15 -23.03
CA LEU A 119 15.95 23.25 -22.27
C LEU A 119 16.94 24.33 -21.84
N CYS A 120 18.19 23.93 -21.60
CA CYS A 120 19.25 24.80 -21.12
C CYS A 120 20.40 24.90 -22.12
N GLN A 121 21.16 25.99 -22.03
CA GLN A 121 22.40 26.17 -22.78
C GLN A 121 23.46 25.14 -22.39
N GLU A 122 24.47 24.98 -23.24
CA GLU A 122 25.60 24.09 -22.94
C GLU A 122 26.29 24.48 -21.62
N GLY A 123 26.59 23.48 -20.79
CA GLY A 123 27.15 23.68 -19.45
C GLY A 123 26.11 23.84 -18.33
N PHE A 124 24.82 23.97 -18.67
CA PHE A 124 23.72 24.06 -17.71
C PHE A 124 22.81 22.83 -17.78
N LEU A 125 22.13 22.52 -16.68
CA LEU A 125 21.14 21.45 -16.58
C LEU A 125 19.84 21.99 -15.99
N ALA A 126 18.73 21.42 -16.45
CA ALA A 126 17.40 21.82 -16.03
C ALA A 126 16.98 21.11 -14.73
N CYS A 127 16.62 21.90 -13.72
CA CYS A 127 15.87 21.48 -12.55
C CYS A 127 14.47 20.96 -12.96
N GLY A 128 13.76 20.32 -12.03
CA GLY A 128 12.39 19.82 -12.21
C GLY A 128 11.36 20.95 -12.36
N ASP A 129 11.65 22.13 -11.83
CA ASP A 129 10.89 23.37 -12.00
C ASP A 129 11.21 24.11 -13.32
N GLY A 130 12.17 23.60 -14.11
CA GLY A 130 12.59 24.18 -15.38
C GLY A 130 13.69 25.25 -15.28
N ASN A 131 14.14 25.62 -14.08
CA ASN A 131 15.28 26.52 -13.92
C ASN A 131 16.59 25.85 -14.38
N CYS A 132 17.50 26.64 -14.96
CA CYS A 132 18.80 26.16 -15.41
C CYS A 132 19.88 26.56 -14.40
N ILE A 133 20.61 25.58 -13.88
CA ILE A 133 21.78 25.79 -13.03
C ILE A 133 23.03 25.11 -13.64
N GLU A 134 24.21 25.47 -13.17
CA GLU A 134 25.46 24.93 -13.71
C GLU A 134 25.56 23.41 -13.48
N ARG A 135 26.15 22.70 -14.44
CA ARG A 135 26.33 21.23 -14.36
C ARG A 135 27.02 20.77 -13.07
N GLY A 136 27.95 21.58 -12.55
CA GLY A 136 28.72 21.27 -11.34
C GLY A 136 27.95 21.46 -10.02
N LEU A 137 26.78 22.07 -10.06
CA LEU A 137 25.89 22.23 -8.90
C LEU A 137 24.96 21.02 -8.72
N PHE A 138 24.82 20.18 -9.74
CA PHE A 138 24.07 18.92 -9.60
C PHE A 138 24.85 17.91 -8.75
N CYS A 139 24.17 17.29 -7.79
CA CYS A 139 24.71 16.25 -6.92
C CYS A 139 25.92 16.71 -6.08
N ASN A 140 25.94 17.97 -5.68
CA ASN A 140 27.01 18.55 -4.86
C ASN A 140 26.71 18.43 -3.34
N GLY A 141 25.53 17.94 -2.96
CA GLY A 141 25.07 17.83 -1.57
C GLY A 141 24.39 19.08 -1.02
N GLU A 142 24.26 20.14 -1.82
CA GLU A 142 23.55 21.37 -1.50
C GLU A 142 22.29 21.49 -2.37
N LYS A 143 21.30 22.25 -1.89
CA LYS A 143 20.07 22.50 -2.63
C LYS A 143 20.23 23.81 -3.41
N ASP A 144 20.55 23.70 -4.70
CA ASP A 144 20.68 24.82 -5.62
C ASP A 144 19.41 25.03 -6.45
N CYS A 145 18.69 23.96 -6.81
CA CYS A 145 17.36 24.09 -7.40
C CYS A 145 16.32 24.50 -6.34
N SER A 146 15.35 25.36 -6.70
CA SER A 146 14.27 25.77 -5.77
C SER A 146 13.41 24.58 -5.33
N ASP A 147 13.26 23.59 -6.20
CA ASP A 147 12.55 22.33 -5.96
C ASP A 147 13.45 21.20 -5.38
N GLY A 148 14.77 21.42 -5.33
CA GLY A 148 15.77 20.46 -4.85
C GLY A 148 15.96 19.24 -5.75
N SER A 149 15.58 19.35 -7.02
CA SER A 149 15.66 18.26 -8.00
C SER A 149 17.08 17.91 -8.44
N ASP A 150 18.01 18.85 -8.32
CA ASP A 150 19.45 18.68 -8.48
C ASP A 150 20.02 17.53 -7.66
N GLU A 151 19.51 17.32 -6.45
CA GLU A 151 20.00 16.28 -5.52
C GLU A 151 19.19 14.97 -5.58
N ASN A 152 18.12 14.93 -6.39
CA ASN A 152 17.16 13.83 -6.38
C ASN A 152 17.45 12.73 -7.42
N SER A 153 18.41 12.95 -8.32
CA SER A 153 18.81 11.99 -9.35
C SER A 153 20.32 11.67 -9.31
N CYS A 154 20.87 11.59 -8.10
CA CYS A 154 22.28 11.28 -7.87
C CYS A 154 22.49 9.76 -7.81
N GLY A 155 22.72 9.16 -8.98
CA GLY A 155 23.19 7.79 -9.09
C GLY A 155 24.71 7.76 -9.02
N LYS A 156 25.29 6.99 -8.09
CA LYS A 156 26.74 6.75 -8.02
C LYS A 156 27.25 6.44 -9.42
N SER A 157 28.17 7.27 -9.90
CA SER A 157 28.94 7.05 -11.10
C SER A 157 29.47 5.61 -11.06
N TYR A 158 28.98 4.77 -11.97
CA TYR A 158 29.62 3.52 -12.33
C TYR A 158 30.53 3.79 -13.52
#